data_AF-A0A0W0FPU7-F1
#
_entry.id   AF-A0A0W0FPU7-F1
#
_cell.length_a   1.000
_cell.length_b   1.000
_cell.length_c   1.000
_cell.angle_alpha   90.00
_cell.angle_beta   90.00
_cell.angle_gamma   90.00
#
_symmetry.space_group_name_H-M   'P 1'
#
loop_
_entity.id
_entity.type
_entity.pdbx_description
1 polymer ?
#
loop_
_entity_poly.entity_id
_entity_poly.type
_entity_poly.pdbx_seq_one_letter_code
_entity_poly.pdbx_strand_id
1 'polypeptide(L)'
;MSFSNLFIVSVLLAVLCPSTVDAAPSPAWAKHATHRKRVVGRGFNLDTYQPRSNFKTYGVGTELAQPQSFTEQKGLSSNTLTWIQNQLKLDNSSVAWQSGWSMNNISCGYVNQVHNDIPFANAVGNVMFKGNNVVAFGNSFVDTAKTRIASSNPTVKSEDAIATAEQLLEGNHNGAEPQLQYLARPDGSVALVHAVQVNNEEDGTFFEAYVDAHSGDVLSVNDFVAHATFKALPIQKAVIGDGLETITNPEDLEASPEGWNSDGQTDTTDTTGNNVLVFSQVGRQLEATEGVAARNGGLTFDFTYDPAQDPTDQNNIDAARTNSFFIANTFHDFTYRYGFTEKAFNFQDNNFGNGGAQGDPVLMSVQDPSGTNNANFATPPDGQSGVCRMFIWDLTNPRQDGAMENAIPVHELTHGLTNRMTGGGTGRCLQTVESGGLGEGWSDAVADWTQQTSAQTQDFVVGQGVAARAGGIRSQPYSTNPQTNTLTYSDIGRFREVHQIGEVWANILHNVYAELVNELGFSPNALTDPTGSEGNVVFMHLLIDGLAIQPCNPTTLDARDAIIQADVNRFNGANECTLRKAFASRGLGLNATPDFQDDDTVPANCQ
;
A
#
# COMPACT_ATOMS: atom_id res chain seq x y z
N MET A 1 -9.22 75.24 -47.95
CA MET A 1 -10.25 75.05 -46.90
C MET A 1 -9.56 75.02 -45.56
N SER A 2 -10.00 75.92 -44.67
CA SER A 2 -9.94 75.98 -43.20
C SER A 2 -8.99 75.07 -42.37
N PHE A 3 -8.08 75.72 -41.62
CA PHE A 3 -7.77 75.64 -40.17
C PHE A 3 -7.87 74.33 -39.33
N SER A 4 -6.73 74.01 -38.69
CA SER A 4 -6.49 73.96 -37.21
C SER A 4 -6.31 72.64 -36.42
N ASN A 5 -5.29 72.73 -35.53
CA ASN A 5 -5.02 72.06 -34.23
C ASN A 5 -4.28 70.70 -34.25
N LEU A 6 -2.98 70.57 -33.90
CA LEU A 6 -2.21 70.87 -32.66
C LEU A 6 -2.65 70.03 -31.44
N PHE A 7 -1.81 69.05 -31.01
CA PHE A 7 -1.26 68.85 -29.64
C PHE A 7 -0.67 67.41 -29.48
N ILE A 8 0.66 67.25 -29.46
CA ILE A 8 1.55 66.89 -28.32
C ILE A 8 1.39 65.45 -27.77
N VAL A 9 2.44 64.62 -27.89
CA VAL A 9 3.33 64.10 -26.80
C VAL A 9 3.99 62.79 -27.26
N SER A 10 5.32 62.81 -27.29
CA SER A 10 6.21 61.66 -27.34
C SER A 10 6.17 60.86 -26.03
N VAL A 11 5.96 59.54 -26.07
CA VAL A 11 6.38 58.62 -25.00
C VAL A 11 6.88 57.31 -25.63
N LEU A 12 8.16 57.05 -25.40
CA LEU A 12 8.89 55.78 -25.32
C LEU A 12 8.33 54.55 -26.08
N LEU A 13 9.02 54.17 -27.16
CA LEU A 13 9.14 52.79 -27.60
C LEU A 13 10.47 52.21 -27.10
N ALA A 14 10.52 51.82 -25.83
CA ALA A 14 11.52 50.89 -25.31
C ALA A 14 10.83 49.53 -25.20
N VAL A 15 10.90 48.75 -26.27
CA VAL A 15 10.37 47.39 -26.29
C VAL A 15 11.24 46.53 -25.37
N LEU A 16 10.61 46.10 -24.28
CA LEU A 16 11.05 45.12 -23.32
C LEU A 16 11.58 43.86 -24.04
N CYS A 17 12.86 43.53 -23.86
CA CYS A 17 13.30 42.14 -23.92
C CYS A 17 12.89 41.49 -22.59
N PRO A 18 11.88 40.59 -22.54
CA PRO A 18 11.74 39.74 -21.37
C PRO A 18 12.91 38.76 -21.42
N SER A 19 13.85 38.91 -20.49
CA SER A 19 14.75 37.81 -20.12
C SER A 19 13.89 36.77 -19.41
N THR A 20 13.21 35.91 -20.16
CA THR A 20 12.64 34.69 -19.62
C THR A 20 13.82 33.79 -19.26
N VAL A 21 14.03 33.59 -17.96
CA VAL A 21 14.80 32.44 -17.49
C VAL A 21 13.88 31.26 -17.71
N ASP A 22 14.00 30.60 -18.86
CA ASP A 22 13.43 29.28 -19.06
C ASP A 22 14.22 28.31 -18.19
N ALA A 23 13.78 28.15 -16.95
CA ALA A 23 14.11 26.96 -16.19
C ALA A 23 13.40 25.80 -16.88
N ALA A 24 14.17 24.96 -17.58
CA ALA A 24 13.66 23.70 -18.10
C ALA A 24 12.90 22.98 -16.96
N PRO A 25 11.69 22.45 -17.20
CA PRO A 25 10.97 21.73 -16.17
C PRO A 25 11.82 20.57 -15.70
N SER A 26 12.17 20.57 -14.41
CA SER A 26 12.90 19.46 -13.81
C SER A 26 12.14 18.15 -14.04
N PRO A 27 12.83 17.02 -14.29
CA PRO A 27 12.19 15.71 -14.35
C PRO A 27 11.37 15.45 -13.07
N ALA A 28 10.24 14.75 -13.16
CA ALA A 28 9.35 14.47 -12.02
C ALA A 28 10.11 13.89 -10.80
N TRP A 29 11.04 12.95 -11.05
CA TRP A 29 11.88 12.34 -10.02
C TRP A 29 12.79 13.31 -9.26
N ALA A 30 13.10 14.48 -9.82
CA ALA A 30 13.91 15.49 -9.13
C ALA A 30 13.19 16.08 -7.90
N LYS A 31 11.86 15.99 -7.87
CA LYS A 31 11.04 16.42 -6.73
C LYS A 31 11.03 15.41 -5.58
N HIS A 32 11.25 14.12 -5.83
CA HIS A 32 11.18 13.08 -4.79
C HIS A 32 12.16 13.33 -3.63
N ALA A 33 13.31 13.95 -3.92
CA ALA A 33 14.32 14.27 -2.91
C ALA A 33 14.04 15.56 -2.12
N THR A 34 13.01 16.34 -2.47
CA THR A 34 12.83 17.72 -1.97
C THR A 34 11.38 18.14 -1.71
N HIS A 35 10.38 17.43 -2.22
CA HIS A 35 8.97 17.80 -2.10
C HIS A 35 8.15 16.61 -1.63
N ARG A 36 7.10 16.87 -0.87
CA ARG A 36 6.07 15.89 -0.53
C ARG A 36 4.71 16.58 -0.50
N LYS A 37 3.77 16.09 -1.29
CA LYS A 37 2.37 16.50 -1.15
C LYS A 37 1.77 15.85 0.09
N ARG A 38 1.00 16.62 0.83
CA ARG A 38 0.26 16.16 1.99
C ARG A 38 -1.12 16.74 1.93
N VAL A 39 -2.11 15.94 2.25
CA VAL A 39 -3.41 16.49 2.62
C VAL A 39 -3.41 16.58 4.15
N VAL A 40 -4.01 17.62 4.70
CA VAL A 40 -4.11 17.84 6.15
C VAL A 40 -5.49 18.40 6.51
N GLY A 41 -6.00 18.06 7.69
CA GLY A 41 -7.33 18.44 8.15
C GLY A 41 -8.42 18.18 7.11
N ARG A 42 -9.29 19.15 6.86
CA ARG A 42 -10.46 19.03 5.95
C ARG A 42 -10.12 18.95 4.45
N GLY A 43 -9.15 18.13 4.04
CA GLY A 43 -8.78 17.96 2.65
C GLY A 43 -7.85 19.05 2.12
N PHE A 44 -7.14 19.78 2.98
CA PHE A 44 -6.25 20.86 2.54
C PHE A 44 -4.95 20.31 1.98
N ASN A 45 -4.74 20.53 0.67
CA ASN A 45 -3.52 20.11 -0.02
C ASN A 45 -2.36 21.07 0.27
N LEU A 46 -1.28 20.53 0.83
CA LEU A 46 -0.06 21.23 1.18
C LEU A 46 1.14 20.55 0.51
N ASP A 47 1.90 21.30 -0.29
CA ASP A 47 3.16 20.82 -0.88
C ASP A 47 4.33 21.23 0.03
N THR A 48 4.87 20.29 0.81
CA THR A 48 5.96 20.56 1.74
C THR A 48 7.30 20.49 1.01
N TYR A 49 8.23 21.37 1.38
CA TYR A 49 9.53 21.48 0.73
C TYR A 49 10.70 21.36 1.71
N GLN A 50 11.67 20.55 1.33
CA GLN A 50 12.96 20.39 1.98
C GLN A 50 14.06 20.70 0.97
N PRO A 51 15.02 21.58 1.29
CA PRO A 51 16.20 21.82 0.47
C PRO A 51 16.95 20.52 0.18
N ARG A 52 17.53 20.42 -1.01
CA ARG A 52 18.26 19.23 -1.43
C ARG A 52 19.45 18.97 -0.52
N SER A 53 19.48 17.79 0.08
CA SER A 53 20.59 17.35 0.92
C SER A 53 21.84 17.00 0.10
N ASN A 54 22.99 17.37 0.65
CA ASN A 54 24.31 16.99 0.18
C ASN A 54 24.99 16.14 1.24
N PHE A 55 25.42 14.93 0.87
CA PHE A 55 26.14 14.02 1.77
C PHE A 55 27.46 13.60 1.16
N LYS A 56 28.55 13.69 1.95
CA LYS A 56 29.90 13.29 1.56
C LYS A 56 30.50 12.39 2.64
N THR A 57 31.11 11.28 2.22
CA THR A 57 31.92 10.40 3.06
C THR A 57 33.37 10.44 2.60
N TYR A 58 34.32 10.20 3.52
CA TYR A 58 35.75 10.35 3.23
C TYR A 58 36.57 9.05 3.26
N GLY A 59 35.93 7.88 3.22
CA GLY A 59 36.57 6.56 3.04
C GLY A 59 37.64 6.17 4.08
N VAL A 60 38.19 4.96 3.98
CA VAL A 60 39.34 4.53 4.80
C VAL A 60 40.63 4.90 4.07
N GLY A 61 41.48 5.73 4.68
CA GLY A 61 42.77 6.15 4.09
C GLY A 61 42.70 7.39 3.19
N THR A 62 41.51 7.93 2.93
CA THR A 62 41.27 9.22 2.25
C THR A 62 40.69 10.28 3.19
N GLU A 63 40.72 10.02 4.50
CA GLU A 63 40.46 11.01 5.54
C GLU A 63 41.24 12.27 5.15
N LEU A 64 40.53 13.37 4.83
CA LEU A 64 41.19 14.63 4.47
C LEU A 64 42.22 14.89 5.56
N ALA A 65 43.50 14.78 5.20
CA ALA A 65 44.61 15.09 6.08
C ALA A 65 44.27 16.45 6.67
N GLN A 66 44.11 16.46 7.99
CA GLN A 66 43.87 17.63 8.86
C GLN A 66 43.86 18.93 8.05
N PRO A 67 42.74 19.65 7.86
CA PRO A 67 42.92 21.05 7.46
C PRO A 67 43.90 21.62 8.50
N GLN A 68 45.00 22.21 8.03
CA GLN A 68 46.13 22.70 8.85
C GLN A 68 45.69 23.60 10.03
N SER A 69 44.42 23.98 10.09
CA SER A 69 43.71 24.74 11.11
C SER A 69 43.35 23.99 12.42
N PHE A 70 43.52 22.67 12.54
CA PHE A 70 43.28 21.95 13.82
C PHE A 70 44.51 21.87 14.74
N THR A 71 45.53 22.67 14.49
CA THR A 71 46.75 22.72 15.33
C THR A 71 46.49 23.10 16.79
N GLU A 72 45.30 23.62 17.11
CA GLU A 72 44.79 23.77 18.48
C GLU A 72 43.37 23.20 18.55
N GLN A 73 43.13 22.14 19.35
CA GLN A 73 41.79 21.60 19.58
C GLN A 73 40.93 22.61 20.35
N LYS A 74 40.15 23.44 19.64
CA LYS A 74 39.22 24.42 20.23
C LYS A 74 37.87 23.82 20.65
N GLY A 75 37.77 22.49 20.70
CA GLY A 75 36.56 21.75 21.05
C GLY A 75 35.64 21.44 19.86
N LEU A 76 34.74 20.46 20.02
CA LEU A 76 33.89 19.92 18.95
C LEU A 76 33.04 20.99 18.24
N SER A 77 32.48 21.94 18.99
CA SER A 77 31.67 23.04 18.45
C SER A 77 32.48 23.94 17.50
N SER A 78 33.60 24.49 17.98
CA SER A 78 34.48 25.34 17.16
C SER A 78 35.00 24.57 15.95
N ASN A 79 35.36 23.30 16.13
CA ASN A 79 35.89 22.48 15.06
C ASN A 79 34.85 22.23 13.95
N THR A 80 33.61 21.95 14.35
CA THR A 80 32.49 21.74 13.42
C THR A 80 32.22 23.01 12.62
N LEU A 81 32.06 24.15 13.30
CA LEU A 81 31.76 25.43 12.65
C LEU A 81 32.86 25.86 11.68
N THR A 82 34.12 25.86 12.11
CA THR A 82 35.26 26.23 11.27
C THR A 82 35.38 25.31 10.04
N TRP A 83 35.15 24.01 10.21
CA TRP A 83 35.21 23.08 9.09
C TRP A 83 34.12 23.37 8.05
N ILE A 84 32.87 23.55 8.49
CA ILE A 84 31.74 23.84 7.59
C ILE A 84 31.97 25.16 6.84
N GLN A 85 32.37 26.21 7.55
CA GLN A 85 32.63 27.53 6.99
C GLN A 85 33.71 27.47 5.90
N ASN A 86 34.82 26.77 6.16
CA ASN A 86 35.90 26.60 5.18
C ASN A 86 35.46 25.76 3.98
N GLN A 87 34.73 24.66 4.22
CA GLN A 87 34.34 23.73 3.17
C GLN A 87 33.31 24.31 2.21
N LEU A 88 32.39 25.11 2.73
CA LEU A 88 31.29 25.70 1.96
C LEU A 88 31.52 27.19 1.63
N LYS A 89 32.61 27.79 2.12
CA LYS A 89 32.93 29.23 1.98
C LYS A 89 31.81 30.14 2.49
N LEU A 90 31.26 29.80 3.65
CA LEU A 90 30.17 30.55 4.31
C LEU A 90 30.72 31.59 5.27
N ASP A 91 29.96 32.68 5.47
CA ASP A 91 30.27 33.69 6.49
C ASP A 91 30.09 33.13 7.91
N ASN A 92 30.83 33.70 8.86
CA ASN A 92 30.82 33.23 10.25
C ASN A 92 29.45 33.31 10.93
N SER A 93 28.58 34.18 10.45
CA SER A 93 27.22 34.39 10.97
C SER A 93 26.15 33.56 10.25
N SER A 94 26.50 32.73 9.27
CA SER A 94 25.52 31.97 8.47
C SER A 94 25.17 30.60 9.06
N VAL A 95 25.92 30.12 10.04
CA VAL A 95 25.75 28.79 10.64
C VAL A 95 25.97 28.89 12.15
N ALA A 96 25.06 28.33 12.95
CA ALA A 96 25.16 28.28 14.40
C ALA A 96 25.28 26.83 14.91
N TRP A 97 25.99 26.68 16.01
CA TRP A 97 26.09 25.40 16.72
C TRP A 97 24.76 25.05 17.37
N GLN A 98 24.30 23.80 17.16
CA GLN A 98 23.11 23.27 17.81
C GLN A 98 23.50 22.37 18.98
N SER A 99 24.18 21.26 18.69
CA SER A 99 24.53 20.26 19.68
C SER A 99 25.61 19.31 19.16
N GLY A 100 26.10 18.42 20.01
CA GLY A 100 27.01 17.36 19.58
C GLY A 100 27.31 16.37 20.68
N TRP A 101 27.91 15.25 20.30
CA TRP A 101 28.27 14.18 21.21
C TRP A 101 29.66 13.63 20.89
N SER A 102 30.26 12.91 21.86
CA SER A 102 31.54 12.24 21.71
C SER A 102 31.57 10.95 22.50
N MET A 103 31.91 9.83 21.85
CA MET A 103 32.04 8.52 22.46
C MET A 103 33.12 7.71 21.74
N ASN A 104 34.06 7.09 22.48
CA ASN A 104 35.07 6.18 21.93
C ASN A 104 35.82 6.73 20.69
N ASN A 105 36.33 7.96 20.77
CA ASN A 105 37.05 8.66 19.69
C ASN A 105 36.19 8.93 18.42
N ILE A 106 34.87 8.86 18.54
CA ILE A 106 33.91 9.28 17.51
C ILE A 106 33.14 10.47 18.06
N SER A 107 32.98 11.50 17.25
CA SER A 107 32.23 12.69 17.63
C SER A 107 31.35 13.16 16.48
N CYS A 108 30.18 13.69 16.79
CA CYS A 108 29.30 14.31 15.80
C CYS A 108 28.91 15.70 16.28
N GLY A 109 29.05 16.69 15.40
CA GLY A 109 28.54 18.04 15.61
C GLY A 109 27.34 18.32 14.71
N TYR A 110 26.28 18.89 15.28
CA TYR A 110 25.07 19.33 14.61
C TYR A 110 25.00 20.86 14.59
N VAL A 111 24.58 21.41 13.46
CA VAL A 111 24.48 22.86 13.24
C VAL A 111 23.20 23.21 12.48
N ASN A 112 22.76 24.45 12.64
CA ASN A 112 21.66 25.02 11.85
C ASN A 112 22.21 26.14 10.97
N GLN A 113 21.68 26.27 9.76
CA GLN A 113 21.82 27.52 9.02
C GLN A 113 21.02 28.60 9.76
N VAL A 114 21.58 29.82 9.84
CA VAL A 114 20.93 30.94 10.54
C VAL A 114 20.99 32.22 9.71
N HIS A 115 20.04 33.11 9.95
CA HIS A 115 20.05 34.49 9.47
C HIS A 115 19.52 35.40 10.59
N ASN A 116 20.23 36.48 10.91
CA ASN A 116 19.90 37.36 12.06
C ASN A 116 19.64 36.57 13.37
N ASP A 117 20.50 35.58 13.65
CA ASP A 117 20.41 34.68 14.81
C ASP A 117 19.14 33.81 14.89
N ILE A 118 18.31 33.80 13.84
CA ILE A 118 17.13 32.93 13.72
C ILE A 118 17.51 31.70 12.89
N PRO A 119 17.29 30.48 13.40
CA PRO A 119 17.61 29.26 12.68
C PRO A 119 16.61 28.95 11.57
N PHE A 120 17.10 28.25 10.56
CA PHE A 120 16.26 27.70 9.51
C PHE A 120 15.65 26.37 9.96
N ALA A 121 14.36 26.18 9.70
CA ALA A 121 13.62 24.94 10.01
C ALA A 121 14.09 23.75 9.15
N ASN A 122 14.36 23.99 7.87
CA ASN A 122 14.65 22.97 6.86
C ASN A 122 16.09 23.03 6.31
N ALA A 123 17.00 23.80 6.92
CA ALA A 123 18.39 23.91 6.49
C ALA A 123 19.37 23.63 7.65
N VAL A 124 19.80 22.37 7.75
CA VAL A 124 20.62 21.85 8.86
C VAL A 124 21.88 21.18 8.33
N GLY A 125 22.84 20.91 9.21
CA GLY A 125 24.08 20.21 8.85
C GLY A 125 24.67 19.41 10.00
N ASN A 126 25.47 18.41 9.65
CA ASN A 126 26.15 17.55 10.60
C ASN A 126 27.54 17.14 10.11
N VAL A 127 28.53 17.14 11.00
CA VAL A 127 29.90 16.71 10.71
C VAL A 127 30.28 15.58 11.67
N MET A 128 30.69 14.45 11.09
CA MET A 128 31.17 13.29 11.83
C MET A 128 32.69 13.26 11.85
N PHE A 129 33.25 13.02 13.03
CA PHE A 129 34.67 12.95 13.29
C PHE A 129 35.07 11.58 13.85
N LYS A 130 36.26 11.10 13.46
CA LYS A 130 36.98 10.01 14.11
C LYS A 130 38.33 10.55 14.55
N GLY A 131 38.52 10.71 15.86
CA GLY A 131 39.58 11.55 16.41
C GLY A 131 39.47 12.98 15.87
N ASN A 132 40.53 13.47 15.24
CA ASN A 132 40.55 14.80 14.66
C ASN A 132 40.22 14.82 13.15
N ASN A 133 39.83 13.68 12.57
CA ASN A 133 39.59 13.57 11.13
C ASN A 133 38.08 13.58 10.83
N VAL A 134 37.68 14.33 9.82
CA VAL A 134 36.29 14.33 9.33
C VAL A 134 36.07 13.11 8.46
N VAL A 135 35.07 12.31 8.81
CA VAL A 135 34.74 11.05 8.11
C VAL A 135 33.44 11.13 7.33
N ALA A 136 32.54 12.04 7.72
CA ALA A 136 31.33 12.34 6.96
C ALA A 136 30.86 13.78 7.18
N PHE A 137 30.17 14.32 6.17
CA PHE A 137 29.49 15.61 6.24
C PHE A 137 28.17 15.57 5.49
N GLY A 138 27.10 15.92 6.18
CA GLY A 138 25.76 16.14 5.61
C GLY A 138 25.32 17.59 5.79
N ASN A 139 24.63 18.17 4.80
CA ASN A 139 23.93 19.44 4.96
C ASN A 139 22.79 19.61 3.93
N SER A 140 21.82 20.44 4.27
CA SER A 140 20.74 20.92 3.38
C SER A 140 20.74 22.45 3.27
N PHE A 141 21.91 23.10 3.31
CA PHE A 141 21.98 24.56 3.32
C PHE A 141 21.58 25.18 1.98
N VAL A 142 20.95 26.36 2.05
CA VAL A 142 20.53 27.16 0.90
C VAL A 142 21.44 28.37 0.68
N ASP A 143 21.57 28.83 -0.56
CA ASP A 143 22.39 30.01 -0.92
C ASP A 143 21.65 31.31 -0.56
N THR A 144 21.86 31.79 0.67
CA THR A 144 21.19 33.01 1.19
C THR A 144 21.62 34.29 0.46
N ALA A 145 22.74 34.30 -0.27
CA ALA A 145 23.21 35.49 -0.99
C ALA A 145 22.35 35.82 -2.22
N LYS A 146 21.59 34.83 -2.73
CA LYS A 146 20.70 34.98 -3.89
C LYS A 146 19.22 34.86 -3.55
N THR A 147 18.92 34.75 -2.26
CA THR A 147 17.59 34.44 -1.76
C THR A 147 16.91 35.70 -1.25
N ARG A 148 15.62 35.86 -1.55
CA ARG A 148 14.78 36.88 -0.90
C ARG A 148 14.35 36.37 0.48
N ILE A 149 14.89 36.96 1.54
CA ILE A 149 14.61 36.59 2.93
C ILE A 149 13.59 37.57 3.54
N ALA A 150 12.56 37.03 4.20
CA ALA A 150 11.56 37.81 4.91
C ALA A 150 12.13 38.58 6.13
N SER A 151 11.44 39.65 6.53
CA SER A 151 11.78 40.42 7.73
C SER A 151 11.86 39.51 8.95
N SER A 152 12.83 39.72 9.84
CA SER A 152 12.96 38.96 11.10
C SER A 152 11.97 39.40 12.18
N ASN A 153 11.21 40.48 11.94
CA ASN A 153 10.24 41.02 12.89
C ASN A 153 8.83 40.51 12.56
N PRO A 154 8.28 39.52 13.29
CA PRO A 154 6.97 38.94 12.99
C PRO A 154 5.85 39.98 13.14
N THR A 155 4.85 39.93 12.26
CA THR A 155 3.64 40.76 12.37
C THR A 155 2.41 39.96 12.84
N VAL A 156 2.47 38.63 12.76
CA VAL A 156 1.50 37.69 13.33
C VAL A 156 2.00 37.20 14.69
N LYS A 157 1.12 37.16 15.69
CA LYS A 157 1.46 36.65 17.03
C LYS A 157 1.47 35.13 17.05
N SER A 158 2.26 34.53 17.94
CA SER A 158 2.30 33.08 18.12
C SER A 158 0.94 32.50 18.53
N GLU A 159 0.13 33.23 19.31
CA GLU A 159 -1.24 32.83 19.68
C GLU A 159 -2.15 32.66 18.45
N ASP A 160 -2.07 33.59 17.50
CA ASP A 160 -2.85 33.53 16.25
C ASP A 160 -2.35 32.40 15.34
N ALA A 161 -1.03 32.15 15.34
CA ALA A 161 -0.43 31.03 14.62
C ALA A 161 -0.85 29.67 15.20
N ILE A 162 -0.94 29.55 16.54
CA ILE A 162 -1.47 28.37 17.21
C ILE A 162 -2.91 28.11 16.77
N ALA A 163 -3.78 29.10 16.88
CA ALA A 163 -5.18 28.95 16.50
C ALA A 163 -5.34 28.54 15.02
N THR A 164 -4.50 29.08 14.14
CA THR A 164 -4.49 28.72 12.72
C THR A 164 -4.05 27.27 12.51
N ALA A 165 -3.00 26.83 13.19
CA ALA A 165 -2.50 25.47 13.09
C ALA A 165 -3.51 24.44 13.67
N GLU A 166 -4.09 24.70 14.84
CA GLU A 166 -5.13 23.86 15.44
C GLU A 166 -6.36 23.75 14.56
N GLN A 167 -6.81 24.86 13.98
CA GLN A 167 -7.96 24.86 13.06
C GLN A 167 -7.67 24.07 11.79
N LEU A 168 -6.48 24.22 11.20
CA LEU A 168 -6.13 23.53 9.96
C LEU A 168 -5.88 22.03 10.18
N LEU A 169 -5.21 21.67 11.27
CA LEU A 169 -4.77 20.30 11.55
C LEU A 169 -5.75 19.51 12.41
N GLU A 170 -6.83 20.14 12.86
CA GLU A 170 -7.89 19.52 13.67
C GLU A 170 -7.38 18.88 14.96
N GLY A 171 -6.33 19.45 15.55
CA GLY A 171 -5.73 18.96 16.80
C GLY A 171 -5.54 20.07 17.82
N ASN A 172 -4.91 19.71 18.94
CA ASN A 172 -4.61 20.65 20.01
C ASN A 172 -3.10 20.90 20.09
N HIS A 173 -2.71 22.13 20.36
CA HIS A 173 -1.34 22.50 20.66
C HIS A 173 -0.83 21.70 21.87
N ASN A 174 0.34 21.09 21.75
CA ASN A 174 0.87 20.16 22.76
C ASN A 174 1.54 20.86 23.97
N GLY A 175 1.53 22.20 24.00
CA GLY A 175 2.15 23.00 25.06
C GLY A 175 3.62 23.35 24.81
N ALA A 176 4.24 22.92 23.71
CA ALA A 176 5.59 23.34 23.34
C ALA A 176 5.57 24.77 22.78
N GLU A 177 6.32 25.70 23.38
CA GLU A 177 6.37 27.11 22.92
C GLU A 177 6.74 27.22 21.43
N PRO A 178 5.93 27.91 20.60
CA PRO A 178 6.23 28.10 19.19
C PRO A 178 7.60 28.74 18.97
N GLN A 179 8.38 28.18 18.05
CA GLN A 179 9.71 28.69 17.73
C GLN A 179 9.66 29.54 16.47
N LEU A 180 10.29 30.71 16.52
CA LEU A 180 10.47 31.53 15.33
C LEU A 180 11.62 30.98 14.50
N GLN A 181 11.37 30.65 13.25
CA GLN A 181 12.33 30.01 12.35
C GLN A 181 12.23 30.57 10.94
N TYR A 182 13.28 30.37 10.14
CA TYR A 182 13.24 30.63 8.70
C TYR A 182 12.93 29.35 7.92
N LEU A 183 12.02 29.41 6.96
CA LEU A 183 11.65 28.30 6.09
C LEU A 183 12.08 28.61 4.66
N ALA A 184 13.03 27.85 4.12
CA ALA A 184 13.37 27.93 2.70
C ALA A 184 12.21 27.36 1.86
N ARG A 185 11.93 28.00 0.72
CA ARG A 185 10.79 27.69 -0.15
C ARG A 185 11.25 27.25 -1.55
N PRO A 186 10.41 26.50 -2.30
CA PRO A 186 10.80 25.96 -3.61
C PRO A 186 11.04 27.02 -4.69
N ASP A 187 10.48 28.23 -4.52
CA ASP A 187 10.73 29.39 -5.39
C ASP A 187 12.06 30.10 -5.11
N GLY A 188 12.85 29.59 -4.15
CA GLY A 188 14.11 30.19 -3.72
C GLY A 188 13.94 31.38 -2.78
N SER A 189 12.73 31.66 -2.27
CA SER A 189 12.50 32.61 -1.19
C SER A 189 12.63 31.96 0.18
N VAL A 190 12.72 32.78 1.24
CA VAL A 190 12.74 32.32 2.63
C VAL A 190 11.70 33.09 3.42
N ALA A 191 10.76 32.36 4.03
CA ALA A 191 9.72 32.92 4.88
C ALA A 191 10.13 32.86 6.36
N LEU A 192 9.71 33.85 7.14
CA LEU A 192 9.76 33.76 8.60
C LEU A 192 8.51 33.02 9.05
N VAL A 193 8.63 32.01 9.91
CA VAL A 193 7.51 31.16 10.34
C VAL A 193 7.50 30.96 11.86
N HIS A 194 6.31 30.80 12.43
CA HIS A 194 6.11 30.17 13.73
C HIS A 194 6.01 28.66 13.52
N ALA A 195 6.94 27.90 14.09
CA ALA A 195 6.87 26.44 14.16
C ALA A 195 5.98 26.05 15.35
N VAL A 196 4.81 25.49 15.08
CA VAL A 196 3.75 25.18 16.05
C VAL A 196 3.48 23.68 16.06
N GLN A 197 3.54 23.05 17.23
CA GLN A 197 3.29 21.63 17.37
C GLN A 197 1.84 21.33 17.76
N VAL A 198 1.15 20.52 16.94
CA VAL A 198 -0.26 20.16 17.11
C VAL A 198 -0.39 18.65 17.12
N ASN A 199 -1.01 18.13 18.17
CA ASN A 199 -1.30 16.71 18.35
C ASN A 199 -2.82 16.47 18.30
N ASN A 200 -3.22 15.44 17.57
CA ASN A 200 -4.56 14.89 17.64
C ASN A 200 -4.47 13.41 18.06
N GLU A 201 -4.78 13.14 19.32
CA GLU A 201 -4.71 11.80 19.90
C GLU A 201 -5.79 10.85 19.35
N GLU A 202 -6.95 11.38 18.94
CA GLU A 202 -8.04 10.59 18.36
C GLU A 202 -7.64 10.04 16.98
N ASP A 203 -7.01 10.88 16.16
CA ASP A 203 -6.57 10.51 14.81
C ASP A 203 -5.14 9.96 14.75
N GLY A 204 -4.44 9.91 15.89
CA GLY A 204 -3.05 9.43 15.97
C GLY A 204 -2.06 10.30 15.19
N THR A 205 -2.36 11.58 14.95
CA THR A 205 -1.49 12.48 14.17
C THR A 205 -0.73 13.44 15.05
N PHE A 206 0.51 13.75 14.67
CA PHE A 206 1.32 14.73 15.37
C PHE A 206 2.16 15.52 14.38
N PHE A 207 1.81 16.79 14.20
CA PHE A 207 2.46 17.68 13.23
C PHE A 207 3.20 18.83 13.92
N GLU A 208 4.21 19.35 13.24
CA GLU A 208 4.76 20.69 13.44
C GLU A 208 4.42 21.55 12.22
N ALA A 209 3.48 22.48 12.37
CA ALA A 209 3.09 23.41 11.33
C ALA A 209 4.03 24.61 11.27
N TYR A 210 4.40 25.03 10.06
CA TYR A 210 5.18 26.24 9.80
C TYR A 210 4.25 27.35 9.28
N VAL A 211 3.77 28.19 10.20
CA VAL A 211 2.81 29.28 9.92
C VAL A 211 3.58 30.55 9.58
N ASP A 212 3.33 31.16 8.43
CA ASP A 212 3.99 32.40 8.01
C ASP A 212 3.77 33.51 9.05
N ALA A 213 4.86 34.06 9.56
CA ALA A 213 4.86 35.03 10.65
C ALA A 213 4.39 36.43 10.20
N HIS A 214 4.02 36.60 8.93
CA HIS A 214 3.48 37.83 8.37
C HIS A 214 2.08 37.71 7.79
N SER A 215 1.77 36.63 7.06
CA SER A 215 0.44 36.40 6.49
C SER A 215 -0.47 35.57 7.39
N GLY A 216 0.11 34.69 8.22
CA GLY A 216 -0.62 33.72 9.02
C GLY A 216 -0.95 32.43 8.27
N ASP A 217 -0.52 32.27 7.01
CA ASP A 217 -0.81 31.06 6.23
C ASP A 217 0.09 29.90 6.66
N VAL A 218 -0.43 28.67 6.67
CA VAL A 218 0.40 27.48 6.87
C VAL A 218 1.16 27.18 5.57
N LEU A 219 2.48 27.28 5.60
CA LEU A 219 3.34 27.14 4.43
C LEU A 219 3.90 25.73 4.24
N SER A 220 4.04 24.98 5.33
CA SER A 220 4.56 23.62 5.34
C SER A 220 4.19 22.95 6.66
N VAL A 221 4.28 21.62 6.72
CA VAL A 221 4.22 20.86 7.96
C VAL A 221 5.38 19.87 8.01
N ASN A 222 5.85 19.57 9.21
CA ASN A 222 6.57 18.34 9.50
C ASN A 222 5.62 17.37 10.18
N ASP A 223 5.73 16.10 9.86
CA ASP A 223 4.87 15.06 10.40
C ASP A 223 5.72 14.14 11.26
N PHE A 224 5.43 14.11 12.55
CA PHE A 224 6.14 13.29 13.52
C PHE A 224 5.57 11.87 13.62
N VAL A 225 4.41 11.60 13.01
CA VAL A 225 3.74 10.29 13.00
C VAL A 225 3.20 10.02 11.59
N ALA A 226 4.05 9.47 10.71
CA ALA A 226 3.63 9.11 9.37
C ALA A 226 3.21 7.64 9.30
N HIS A 227 1.92 7.36 9.50
CA HIS A 227 1.32 6.05 9.27
C HIS A 227 0.00 6.14 8.48
N ALA A 228 -0.21 5.23 7.53
CA ALA A 228 -1.54 4.89 7.05
C ALA A 228 -2.22 3.96 8.06
N THR A 229 -3.48 4.24 8.39
CA THR A 229 -4.27 3.40 9.30
C THR A 229 -5.61 3.06 8.68
N PHE A 230 -6.01 1.79 8.79
CA PHE A 230 -7.27 1.27 8.26
C PHE A 230 -8.06 0.60 9.38
N LYS A 231 -9.28 1.08 9.64
CA LYS A 231 -10.24 0.36 10.47
C LYS A 231 -10.92 -0.71 9.60
N ALA A 232 -10.37 -1.91 9.63
CA ALA A 232 -10.79 -3.01 8.75
C ALA A 232 -10.94 -4.32 9.53
N LEU A 233 -11.58 -5.31 8.92
CA LEU A 233 -11.63 -6.67 9.41
C LEU A 233 -10.35 -7.38 8.92
N PRO A 234 -9.43 -7.80 9.81
CA PRO A 234 -8.26 -8.59 9.41
C PRO A 234 -8.62 -9.72 8.45
N ILE A 235 -7.79 -9.95 7.42
CA ILE A 235 -8.11 -10.90 6.34
C ILE A 235 -8.38 -12.32 6.85
N GLN A 236 -7.82 -12.70 8.00
CA GLN A 236 -8.01 -14.00 8.63
C GLN A 236 -9.35 -14.16 9.36
N LYS A 237 -10.09 -13.06 9.57
CA LYS A 237 -11.40 -13.08 10.23
C LYS A 237 -12.50 -13.18 9.19
N ALA A 238 -13.57 -13.90 9.52
CA ALA A 238 -14.60 -14.24 8.57
C ALA A 238 -15.68 -13.15 8.49
N VAL A 239 -16.20 -12.72 9.64
CA VAL A 239 -17.39 -11.85 9.74
C VAL A 239 -17.12 -10.66 10.65
N ILE A 240 -17.91 -9.59 10.50
CA ILE A 240 -17.80 -8.39 11.36
C ILE A 240 -17.89 -8.68 12.87
N GLY A 241 -18.62 -9.73 13.24
CA GLY A 241 -18.69 -10.19 14.63
C GLY A 241 -17.34 -10.57 15.24
N ASP A 242 -16.34 -10.90 14.42
CA ASP A 242 -14.98 -11.24 14.86
C ASP A 242 -14.14 -9.99 15.24
N GLY A 243 -14.65 -8.79 14.91
CA GLY A 243 -14.14 -7.50 15.38
C GLY A 243 -13.18 -6.81 14.43
N LEU A 244 -13.49 -5.54 14.12
CA LEU A 244 -12.63 -4.62 13.38
C LEU A 244 -11.40 -4.19 14.20
N GLU A 245 -10.27 -4.04 13.53
CA GLU A 245 -9.00 -3.61 14.12
C GLU A 245 -8.49 -2.36 13.40
N THR A 246 -7.69 -1.56 14.11
CA THR A 246 -6.96 -0.45 13.50
C THR A 246 -5.61 -0.98 13.04
N ILE A 247 -5.46 -1.15 11.73
CA ILE A 247 -4.29 -1.74 11.11
C ILE A 247 -3.38 -0.62 10.60
N THR A 248 -2.12 -0.60 11.02
CA THR A 248 -1.17 0.49 10.76
C THR A 248 -0.11 0.01 9.77
N ASN A 249 0.11 0.79 8.69
CA ASN A 249 1.06 0.51 7.61
C ASN A 249 1.06 -0.96 7.15
N PRO A 250 -0.10 -1.48 6.69
CA PRO A 250 -0.19 -2.87 6.27
C PRO A 250 0.53 -3.19 4.96
N GLU A 251 0.98 -2.19 4.21
CA GLU A 251 1.56 -2.37 2.89
C GLU A 251 2.85 -3.20 2.89
N ASP A 252 2.95 -4.16 1.97
CA ASP A 252 4.23 -4.80 1.64
C ASP A 252 4.94 -3.96 0.58
N LEU A 253 5.96 -3.20 0.98
CA LEU A 253 6.69 -2.31 0.07
C LEU A 253 7.50 -3.03 -1.02
N GLU A 254 7.62 -4.36 -0.99
CA GLU A 254 8.16 -5.11 -2.12
C GLU A 254 7.14 -5.30 -3.23
N ALA A 255 5.88 -5.55 -2.86
CA ALA A 255 4.77 -5.72 -3.80
C ALA A 255 4.14 -4.37 -4.20
N SER A 256 4.08 -3.43 -3.26
CA SER A 256 3.50 -2.09 -3.41
C SER A 256 4.56 -1.02 -3.09
N PRO A 257 5.53 -0.73 -3.99
CA PRO A 257 6.69 0.13 -3.70
C PRO A 257 6.35 1.57 -3.31
N GLU A 258 5.21 2.08 -3.76
CA GLU A 258 4.71 3.43 -3.44
C GLU A 258 3.62 3.39 -2.34
N GLY A 259 3.45 2.25 -1.66
CA GLY A 259 2.35 1.98 -0.75
C GLY A 259 1.01 1.78 -1.47
N TRP A 260 -0.09 1.72 -0.70
CA TRP A 260 -1.42 1.47 -1.26
C TRP A 260 -2.12 2.74 -1.76
N ASN A 261 -1.86 3.91 -1.16
CA ASN A 261 -2.51 5.18 -1.49
C ASN A 261 -1.68 6.01 -2.49
N SER A 262 -1.36 5.40 -3.63
CA SER A 262 -0.73 6.04 -4.79
C SER A 262 -1.23 5.34 -6.03
N ASP A 263 -1.76 6.07 -7.02
CA ASP A 263 -2.28 5.48 -8.27
C ASP A 263 -1.16 5.08 -9.25
N GLY A 264 0.09 5.01 -8.79
CA GLY A 264 1.26 4.76 -9.61
C GLY A 264 1.78 6.00 -10.35
N GLN A 265 1.07 7.12 -10.31
CA GLN A 265 1.46 8.40 -10.92
C GLN A 265 1.52 9.53 -9.89
N THR A 266 0.58 9.55 -8.96
CA THR A 266 0.43 10.53 -7.89
C THR A 266 -0.09 9.89 -6.61
N ASP A 267 0.35 10.45 -5.48
CA ASP A 267 -0.20 10.08 -4.17
C ASP A 267 -1.69 10.42 -4.10
N THR A 268 -2.47 9.52 -3.51
CA THR A 268 -3.90 9.67 -3.27
C THR A 268 -4.16 9.76 -1.76
N THR A 269 -5.34 10.24 -1.39
CA THR A 269 -5.77 10.32 0.02
C THR A 269 -7.16 9.73 0.21
N ASP A 270 -7.50 8.79 -0.65
CA ASP A 270 -8.74 8.03 -0.66
C ASP A 270 -8.43 6.55 -0.95
N THR A 271 -9.46 5.71 -1.08
CA THR A 271 -9.33 4.30 -1.46
C THR A 271 -9.06 4.09 -2.95
N THR A 272 -8.14 4.90 -3.51
CA THR A 272 -7.59 4.79 -4.86
C THR A 272 -6.11 4.46 -4.77
N GLY A 273 -5.65 3.44 -5.48
CA GLY A 273 -4.26 3.01 -5.46
C GLY A 273 -3.83 2.33 -6.76
N ASN A 274 -2.55 1.97 -6.82
CA ASN A 274 -1.94 1.34 -7.97
C ASN A 274 -2.55 -0.03 -8.26
N ASN A 275 -2.96 -0.74 -7.21
CA ASN A 275 -3.46 -2.10 -7.30
C ASN A 275 -4.99 -2.14 -7.49
N VAL A 276 -5.70 -1.18 -6.88
CA VAL A 276 -7.16 -1.17 -6.81
C VAL A 276 -7.72 0.25 -6.61
N LEU A 277 -8.85 0.53 -7.27
CA LEU A 277 -9.78 1.61 -6.93
C LEU A 277 -11.05 1.00 -6.33
N VAL A 278 -11.36 1.36 -5.09
CA VAL A 278 -12.60 0.95 -4.42
C VAL A 278 -13.58 2.11 -4.33
N PHE A 279 -14.76 1.94 -4.90
CA PHE A 279 -15.79 2.98 -4.99
C PHE A 279 -17.19 2.42 -4.69
N SER A 280 -18.17 3.31 -4.61
CA SER A 280 -19.59 2.96 -4.53
C SER A 280 -20.34 3.74 -5.62
N GLN A 281 -21.37 3.13 -6.22
CA GLN A 281 -22.11 3.74 -7.32
C GLN A 281 -23.62 3.62 -7.14
N VAL A 282 -24.35 4.59 -7.68
CA VAL A 282 -25.82 4.64 -7.61
C VAL A 282 -26.47 3.99 -8.84
N GLY A 283 -25.83 4.11 -10.01
CA GLY A 283 -26.30 3.57 -11.27
C GLY A 283 -25.81 2.15 -11.53
N ARG A 284 -26.50 1.44 -12.45
CA ARG A 284 -26.06 0.11 -12.92
C ARG A 284 -24.97 0.16 -13.99
N GLN A 285 -24.72 1.33 -14.57
CA GLN A 285 -23.57 1.52 -15.46
C GLN A 285 -22.35 1.73 -14.58
N LEU A 286 -21.25 1.05 -14.93
CA LEU A 286 -20.01 1.13 -14.17
C LEU A 286 -19.46 2.56 -14.26
N GLU A 287 -19.47 3.26 -13.13
CA GLU A 287 -18.93 4.61 -12.97
C GLU A 287 -17.83 4.56 -11.91
N ALA A 288 -16.64 4.11 -12.32
CA ALA A 288 -15.45 4.12 -11.49
C ALA A 288 -14.95 5.57 -11.33
N THR A 289 -15.44 6.26 -10.30
CA THR A 289 -15.18 7.68 -10.05
C THR A 289 -14.04 7.89 -9.06
N GLU A 290 -14.36 7.88 -7.76
CA GLU A 290 -13.44 8.21 -6.67
C GLU A 290 -13.65 7.30 -5.46
N GLY A 291 -12.58 7.13 -4.68
CA GLY A 291 -12.60 6.35 -3.46
C GLY A 291 -13.31 7.06 -2.31
N VAL A 292 -13.36 6.42 -1.13
CA VAL A 292 -13.68 7.15 0.10
C VAL A 292 -12.44 7.91 0.57
N ALA A 293 -12.57 9.22 0.74
CA ALA A 293 -11.50 10.04 1.28
C ALA A 293 -11.18 9.63 2.72
N ALA A 294 -9.89 9.57 3.05
CA ALA A 294 -9.44 9.43 4.43
C ALA A 294 -9.96 10.58 5.30
N ARG A 295 -10.08 10.33 6.59
CA ARG A 295 -10.42 11.39 7.55
C ARG A 295 -9.23 12.34 7.71
N ASN A 296 -9.57 13.63 7.83
CA ASN A 296 -8.64 14.69 8.25
C ASN A 296 -7.36 14.80 7.39
N GLY A 297 -7.46 14.42 6.11
CA GLY A 297 -6.43 14.64 5.09
C GLY A 297 -5.20 13.72 5.23
N GLY A 298 -5.08 12.95 6.30
CA GLY A 298 -4.05 11.93 6.44
C GLY A 298 -4.35 10.69 5.61
N LEU A 299 -3.75 9.57 6.01
CA LEU A 299 -4.11 8.23 5.53
C LEU A 299 -4.83 7.45 6.63
N THR A 300 -5.72 8.13 7.38
CA THR A 300 -6.49 7.55 8.47
C THR A 300 -7.91 7.23 8.01
N PHE A 301 -8.16 5.95 7.76
CA PHE A 301 -9.46 5.41 7.34
C PHE A 301 -10.18 4.79 8.53
N ASP A 302 -10.60 5.62 9.48
CA ASP A 302 -11.33 5.17 10.68
C ASP A 302 -12.85 5.22 10.49
N PHE A 303 -13.35 4.25 9.72
CA PHE A 303 -14.78 4.06 9.49
C PHE A 303 -15.24 2.78 10.20
N THR A 304 -16.09 2.93 11.22
CA THR A 304 -16.59 1.78 12.00
C THR A 304 -17.89 1.28 11.39
N TYR A 305 -18.02 -0.03 11.13
CA TYR A 305 -19.27 -0.61 10.66
C TYR A 305 -20.24 -0.88 11.82
N ASP A 306 -21.49 -0.42 11.73
CA ASP A 306 -22.58 -0.72 12.67
C ASP A 306 -23.51 -1.80 12.06
N PRO A 307 -23.45 -3.07 12.54
CA PRO A 307 -24.29 -4.15 12.03
C PRO A 307 -25.77 -4.02 12.41
N ALA A 308 -26.14 -3.07 13.29
CA ALA A 308 -27.53 -2.77 13.60
C ALA A 308 -28.18 -1.81 12.59
N GLN A 309 -27.40 -1.08 11.79
CA GLN A 309 -27.91 -0.25 10.71
C GLN A 309 -28.00 -1.04 9.40
N ASP A 310 -28.78 -0.50 8.46
CA ASP A 310 -28.76 -1.00 7.10
C ASP A 310 -27.37 -0.75 6.45
N PRO A 311 -26.87 -1.66 5.59
CA PRO A 311 -25.61 -1.48 4.88
C PRO A 311 -25.52 -0.14 4.13
N THR A 312 -26.65 0.39 3.66
CA THR A 312 -26.72 1.65 2.92
C THR A 312 -26.63 2.91 3.79
N ASP A 313 -26.45 2.77 5.12
CA ASP A 313 -26.02 3.89 5.96
C ASP A 313 -24.65 4.40 5.48
N GLN A 314 -24.47 5.73 5.44
CA GLN A 314 -23.27 6.34 4.87
C GLN A 314 -21.99 5.84 5.55
N ASN A 315 -22.00 5.69 6.87
CA ASN A 315 -20.82 5.24 7.61
C ASN A 315 -20.52 3.75 7.35
N ASN A 316 -21.55 2.93 7.11
CA ASN A 316 -21.37 1.53 6.69
C ASN A 316 -20.83 1.41 5.26
N ILE A 317 -21.26 2.29 4.34
CA ILE A 317 -20.68 2.36 2.97
C ILE A 317 -19.19 2.71 3.05
N ASP A 318 -18.80 3.67 3.88
CA ASP A 318 -17.42 4.10 4.04
C ASP A 318 -16.54 3.00 4.66
N ALA A 319 -17.09 2.28 5.66
CA ALA A 319 -16.44 1.12 6.25
C ALA A 319 -16.29 -0.04 5.25
N ALA A 320 -17.30 -0.29 4.40
CA ALA A 320 -17.24 -1.30 3.35
C ALA A 320 -16.19 -0.98 2.27
N ARG A 321 -16.08 0.28 1.87
CA ARG A 321 -15.01 0.75 0.96
C ARG A 321 -13.63 0.58 1.58
N THR A 322 -13.48 0.96 2.86
CA THR A 322 -12.22 0.82 3.61
C THR A 322 -11.81 -0.64 3.75
N ASN A 323 -12.73 -1.53 4.15
CA ASN A 323 -12.46 -2.96 4.28
C ASN A 323 -12.08 -3.58 2.94
N SER A 324 -12.84 -3.29 1.88
CA SER A 324 -12.54 -3.81 0.53
C SER A 324 -11.19 -3.33 0.01
N PHE A 325 -10.80 -2.08 0.29
CA PHE A 325 -9.48 -1.56 -0.10
C PHE A 325 -8.35 -2.26 0.65
N PHE A 326 -8.52 -2.49 1.95
CA PHE A 326 -7.59 -3.26 2.76
C PHE A 326 -7.45 -4.71 2.24
N ILE A 327 -8.56 -5.40 1.99
CA ILE A 327 -8.55 -6.79 1.52
C ILE A 327 -7.96 -6.91 0.11
N ALA A 328 -8.34 -6.04 -0.83
CA ALA A 328 -7.83 -6.09 -2.19
C ALA A 328 -6.33 -5.81 -2.29
N ASN A 329 -5.81 -4.86 -1.52
CA ASN A 329 -4.37 -4.61 -1.48
C ASN A 329 -3.60 -5.71 -0.73
N THR A 330 -4.13 -6.24 0.37
CA THR A 330 -3.52 -7.40 1.06
C THR A 330 -3.46 -8.60 0.13
N PHE A 331 -4.52 -8.84 -0.64
CA PHE A 331 -4.59 -9.89 -1.66
C PHE A 331 -3.54 -9.71 -2.76
N HIS A 332 -3.44 -8.49 -3.29
CA HIS A 332 -2.40 -8.14 -4.25
C HIS A 332 -1.02 -8.45 -3.67
N ASP A 333 -0.71 -7.96 -2.48
CA ASP A 333 0.62 -8.06 -1.90
C ASP A 333 1.05 -9.51 -1.64
N PHE A 334 0.21 -10.35 -1.03
CA PHE A 334 0.60 -11.75 -0.83
C PHE A 334 0.67 -12.50 -2.16
N THR A 335 -0.27 -12.31 -3.10
CA THR A 335 -0.21 -13.03 -4.38
C THR A 335 1.01 -12.61 -5.21
N TYR A 336 1.42 -11.34 -5.14
CA TYR A 336 2.67 -10.84 -5.71
C TYR A 336 3.88 -11.61 -5.18
N ARG A 337 3.98 -11.74 -3.85
CA ARG A 337 5.02 -12.50 -3.14
C ARG A 337 5.11 -13.96 -3.58
N TYR A 338 3.97 -14.58 -3.91
CA TYR A 338 3.89 -15.95 -4.38
C TYR A 338 4.03 -16.09 -5.92
N GLY A 339 4.19 -14.99 -6.66
CA GLY A 339 4.57 -15.00 -8.07
C GLY A 339 3.57 -14.35 -9.03
N PHE A 340 2.43 -13.86 -8.57
CA PHE A 340 1.49 -13.07 -9.36
C PHE A 340 1.96 -11.62 -9.50
N THR A 341 3.03 -11.46 -10.27
CA THR A 341 3.73 -10.20 -10.55
C THR A 341 3.27 -9.59 -11.87
N GLU A 342 3.84 -8.45 -12.25
CA GLU A 342 3.51 -7.75 -13.49
C GLU A 342 3.78 -8.61 -14.74
N LYS A 343 4.89 -9.37 -14.76
CA LYS A 343 5.17 -10.32 -15.85
C LYS A 343 4.24 -11.52 -15.85
N ALA A 344 3.61 -11.80 -14.72
CA ALA A 344 2.61 -12.83 -14.54
C ALA A 344 1.18 -12.24 -14.57
N PHE A 345 1.02 -11.07 -15.19
CA PHE A 345 -0.28 -10.50 -15.57
C PHE A 345 -1.14 -10.09 -14.37
N ASN A 346 -0.53 -9.56 -13.31
CA ASN A 346 -1.26 -8.99 -12.19
C ASN A 346 -1.98 -7.68 -12.56
N PHE A 347 -2.67 -7.08 -11.59
CA PHE A 347 -3.48 -5.88 -11.79
C PHE A 347 -2.76 -4.67 -11.18
N GLN A 348 -2.19 -3.80 -12.01
CA GLN A 348 -1.48 -2.60 -11.58
C GLN A 348 -1.66 -1.45 -12.60
N ASP A 349 -1.92 -0.22 -12.14
CA ASP A 349 -1.93 0.95 -13.05
C ASP A 349 -0.53 1.24 -13.61
N ASN A 350 0.48 1.16 -12.73
CA ASN A 350 1.89 1.29 -13.06
C ASN A 350 2.66 0.02 -12.67
N ASN A 351 3.35 -0.55 -13.65
CA ASN A 351 4.18 -1.75 -13.50
C ASN A 351 5.65 -1.41 -13.21
N PHE A 352 5.99 -0.13 -13.05
CA PHE A 352 7.35 0.35 -12.72
C PHE A 352 8.45 -0.11 -13.69
N GLY A 353 8.07 -0.49 -14.91
CA GLY A 353 8.98 -1.07 -15.91
C GLY A 353 9.32 -2.55 -15.69
N ASN A 354 8.63 -3.25 -14.80
CA ASN A 354 8.87 -4.66 -14.47
C ASN A 354 8.33 -5.64 -15.53
N GLY A 355 7.50 -5.20 -16.47
CA GLY A 355 6.92 -6.04 -17.53
C GLY A 355 5.40 -6.08 -17.47
N GLY A 356 4.76 -7.00 -18.20
CA GLY A 356 3.29 -7.03 -18.32
C GLY A 356 2.71 -5.83 -19.08
N ALA A 357 1.39 -5.82 -19.24
CA ALA A 357 0.64 -4.66 -19.71
C ALA A 357 0.04 -3.93 -18.51
N GLN A 358 0.49 -2.70 -18.28
CA GLN A 358 0.02 -1.84 -17.18
C GLN A 358 -1.32 -1.16 -17.49
N GLY A 359 -1.83 -0.37 -16.55
CA GLY A 359 -3.05 0.42 -16.70
C GLY A 359 -4.30 -0.39 -16.39
N ASP A 360 -4.16 -1.39 -15.53
CA ASP A 360 -5.20 -2.35 -15.23
C ASP A 360 -5.42 -2.61 -13.74
N PRO A 361 -5.51 -1.57 -12.88
CA PRO A 361 -5.88 -1.77 -11.49
C PRO A 361 -7.25 -2.46 -11.40
N VAL A 362 -7.50 -3.17 -10.31
CA VAL A 362 -8.85 -3.70 -10.02
C VAL A 362 -9.81 -2.53 -9.78
N LEU A 363 -10.97 -2.54 -10.42
CA LEU A 363 -12.08 -1.64 -10.15
C LEU A 363 -13.11 -2.37 -9.28
N MET A 364 -13.18 -2.02 -8.00
CA MET A 364 -14.02 -2.70 -7.03
C MET A 364 -15.17 -1.82 -6.56
N SER A 365 -16.40 -2.15 -6.99
CA SER A 365 -17.62 -1.47 -6.55
C SER A 365 -18.20 -2.19 -5.34
N VAL A 366 -18.30 -1.49 -4.21
CA VAL A 366 -19.07 -1.97 -3.04
C VAL A 366 -20.54 -1.59 -3.17
N GLN A 367 -21.41 -2.45 -2.64
CA GLN A 367 -22.87 -2.29 -2.68
C GLN A 367 -23.40 -2.02 -4.10
N ASP A 368 -22.82 -2.69 -5.09
CA ASP A 368 -23.12 -2.45 -6.49
C ASP A 368 -24.62 -2.74 -6.79
N PRO A 369 -25.36 -1.80 -7.40
CA PRO A 369 -26.81 -1.90 -7.56
C PRO A 369 -27.25 -2.79 -8.74
N SER A 370 -26.30 -3.44 -9.43
CA SER A 370 -26.58 -4.38 -10.50
C SER A 370 -27.08 -5.74 -10.00
N GLY A 371 -26.87 -6.07 -8.73
CA GLY A 371 -27.30 -7.34 -8.14
C GLY A 371 -27.55 -7.28 -6.63
N THR A 372 -28.05 -8.39 -6.09
CA THR A 372 -28.17 -8.68 -4.65
C THR A 372 -27.87 -10.16 -4.42
N ASN A 373 -27.54 -10.52 -3.17
CA ASN A 373 -27.30 -11.92 -2.73
C ASN A 373 -26.23 -12.67 -3.54
N ASN A 374 -25.20 -11.95 -3.99
CA ASN A 374 -24.12 -12.50 -4.80
C ASN A 374 -22.91 -11.55 -4.77
N ALA A 375 -21.88 -11.87 -5.55
CA ALA A 375 -20.84 -10.96 -6.00
C ALA A 375 -20.39 -11.42 -7.40
N ASN A 376 -19.44 -10.72 -8.03
CA ASN A 376 -18.78 -11.22 -9.25
C ASN A 376 -17.48 -10.45 -9.52
N PHE A 377 -16.58 -11.11 -10.22
CA PHE A 377 -15.40 -10.51 -10.81
C PHE A 377 -15.35 -10.76 -12.32
N ALA A 378 -15.20 -9.69 -13.11
CA ALA A 378 -14.91 -9.78 -14.53
C ALA A 378 -13.41 -9.66 -14.78
N THR A 379 -12.81 -10.68 -15.39
CA THR A 379 -11.37 -10.73 -15.69
C THR A 379 -11.09 -10.61 -17.19
N PRO A 380 -10.91 -9.40 -17.73
CA PRO A 380 -10.41 -9.23 -19.09
C PRO A 380 -8.91 -9.60 -19.19
N PRO A 381 -8.36 -9.68 -20.42
CA PRO A 381 -6.93 -9.88 -20.63
C PRO A 381 -6.06 -8.81 -19.95
N ASP A 382 -4.77 -9.13 -19.78
CA ASP A 382 -3.73 -8.22 -19.27
C ASP A 382 -3.76 -6.83 -19.93
N GLY A 383 -3.59 -5.77 -19.14
CA GLY A 383 -3.71 -4.37 -19.58
C GLY A 383 -5.16 -3.85 -19.68
N GLN A 384 -6.13 -4.59 -19.14
CA GLN A 384 -7.49 -4.12 -18.90
C GLN A 384 -7.90 -4.41 -17.46
N SER A 385 -8.43 -3.39 -16.77
CA SER A 385 -8.87 -3.52 -15.39
C SER A 385 -9.85 -4.67 -15.16
N GLY A 386 -9.60 -5.46 -14.12
CA GLY A 386 -10.61 -6.36 -13.56
C GLY A 386 -11.74 -5.56 -12.92
N VAL A 387 -12.97 -6.06 -12.96
CA VAL A 387 -14.13 -5.40 -12.34
C VAL A 387 -14.74 -6.31 -11.28
N CYS A 388 -14.53 -5.97 -10.01
CA CYS A 388 -15.11 -6.67 -8.86
C CYS A 388 -16.37 -5.93 -8.40
N ARG A 389 -17.47 -6.66 -8.21
CA ARG A 389 -18.75 -6.11 -7.74
C ARG A 389 -19.22 -6.87 -6.52
N MET A 390 -19.23 -6.19 -5.38
CA MET A 390 -19.78 -6.71 -4.13
C MET A 390 -21.23 -6.26 -4.00
N PHE A 391 -22.14 -7.17 -3.65
CA PHE A 391 -23.55 -6.84 -3.49
C PHE A 391 -24.01 -6.86 -2.03
N ILE A 392 -25.11 -6.17 -1.79
CA ILE A 392 -25.91 -6.31 -0.56
C ILE A 392 -26.67 -7.64 -0.61
N TRP A 393 -26.79 -8.28 0.56
CA TRP A 393 -27.56 -9.49 0.78
C TRP A 393 -28.82 -9.18 1.58
N ASP A 394 -29.99 -9.50 1.04
CA ASP A 394 -31.31 -9.20 1.60
C ASP A 394 -32.01 -10.42 2.23
N LEU A 395 -31.21 -11.43 2.62
CA LEU A 395 -31.69 -12.64 3.30
C LEU A 395 -31.98 -12.44 4.80
N THR A 396 -31.57 -11.31 5.37
CA THR A 396 -31.74 -10.96 6.79
C THR A 396 -32.32 -9.56 6.96
N ASN A 397 -32.70 -9.20 8.20
CA ASN A 397 -33.08 -7.85 8.57
C ASN A 397 -32.38 -7.41 9.88
N PRO A 398 -31.48 -6.41 9.88
CA PRO A 398 -31.01 -5.63 8.72
C PRO A 398 -30.38 -6.50 7.62
N ARG A 399 -30.33 -5.98 6.39
CA ARG A 399 -29.61 -6.59 5.26
C ARG A 399 -28.11 -6.69 5.60
N GLN A 400 -27.37 -7.58 4.94
CA GLN A 400 -25.91 -7.70 5.13
C GLN A 400 -25.14 -7.14 3.95
N ASP A 401 -23.91 -6.68 4.19
CA ASP A 401 -22.99 -6.25 3.14
C ASP A 401 -22.01 -7.38 2.80
N GLY A 402 -21.99 -7.84 1.55
CA GLY A 402 -21.04 -8.86 1.10
C GLY A 402 -19.58 -8.40 1.17
N ALA A 403 -19.32 -7.09 1.15
CA ALA A 403 -17.98 -6.52 1.32
C ALA A 403 -17.43 -6.67 2.76
N MET A 404 -18.29 -7.04 3.71
CA MET A 404 -17.98 -7.13 5.14
C MET A 404 -17.91 -8.59 5.65
N GLU A 405 -17.84 -9.55 4.73
CA GLU A 405 -17.56 -10.96 5.01
C GLU A 405 -16.38 -11.41 4.14
N ASN A 406 -15.16 -11.39 4.72
CA ASN A 406 -13.89 -11.37 3.98
C ASN A 406 -13.67 -12.56 3.04
N ALA A 407 -14.33 -13.70 3.25
CA ALA A 407 -14.27 -14.83 2.32
C ALA A 407 -14.79 -14.46 0.92
N ILE A 408 -15.80 -13.59 0.82
CA ILE A 408 -16.42 -13.20 -0.45
C ILE A 408 -15.48 -12.30 -1.28
N PRO A 409 -14.94 -11.17 -0.78
CA PRO A 409 -14.01 -10.36 -1.58
C PRO A 409 -12.73 -11.13 -1.94
N VAL A 410 -12.19 -11.98 -1.05
CA VAL A 410 -11.03 -12.84 -1.40
C VAL A 410 -11.38 -13.84 -2.50
N HIS A 411 -12.57 -14.44 -2.45
CA HIS A 411 -13.09 -15.31 -3.51
C HIS A 411 -13.14 -14.58 -4.86
N GLU A 412 -13.75 -13.39 -4.90
CA GLU A 412 -13.88 -12.63 -6.14
C GLU A 412 -12.52 -12.21 -6.72
N LEU A 413 -11.60 -11.73 -5.88
CA LEU A 413 -10.24 -11.37 -6.32
C LEU A 413 -9.48 -12.58 -6.87
N THR A 414 -9.75 -13.78 -6.36
CA THR A 414 -9.15 -15.03 -6.84
C THR A 414 -9.63 -15.41 -8.24
N HIS A 415 -10.83 -15.01 -8.67
CA HIS A 415 -11.21 -15.12 -10.09
C HIS A 415 -10.31 -14.27 -11.00
N GLY A 416 -9.85 -13.12 -10.51
CA GLY A 416 -8.83 -12.30 -11.15
C GLY A 416 -7.53 -13.09 -11.35
N LEU A 417 -6.96 -13.59 -10.25
CA LEU A 417 -5.73 -14.41 -10.23
C LEU A 417 -5.82 -15.61 -11.18
N THR A 418 -6.85 -16.44 -11.03
CA THR A 418 -6.98 -17.72 -11.74
C THR A 418 -7.19 -17.53 -13.24
N ASN A 419 -7.98 -16.54 -13.67
CA ASN A 419 -8.19 -16.25 -15.09
C ASN A 419 -6.99 -15.54 -15.75
N ARG A 420 -6.23 -14.73 -15.00
CA ARG A 420 -5.00 -14.11 -15.52
C ARG A 420 -3.87 -15.13 -15.65
N MET A 421 -3.67 -15.99 -14.65
CA MET A 421 -2.59 -16.98 -14.68
C MET A 421 -2.87 -18.11 -15.68
N THR A 422 -4.09 -18.66 -15.69
CA THR A 422 -4.42 -19.78 -16.57
C THR A 422 -4.42 -19.35 -18.03
N GLY A 423 -3.53 -19.94 -18.83
CA GLY A 423 -3.39 -19.60 -20.25
C GLY A 423 -2.72 -18.26 -20.52
N GLY A 424 -2.02 -17.68 -19.55
CA GLY A 424 -1.02 -16.62 -19.75
C GLY A 424 -1.60 -15.24 -20.12
N GLY A 425 -2.36 -14.64 -19.21
CA GLY A 425 -2.83 -13.25 -19.29
C GLY A 425 -4.04 -13.05 -20.21
N THR A 426 -4.63 -14.12 -20.75
CA THR A 426 -5.70 -14.00 -21.76
C THR A 426 -7.09 -13.78 -21.17
N GLY A 427 -7.35 -14.21 -19.92
CA GLY A 427 -8.69 -14.18 -19.32
C GLY A 427 -9.71 -15.12 -19.97
N ARG A 428 -9.29 -16.08 -20.81
CA ARG A 428 -10.19 -16.90 -21.66
C ARG A 428 -10.20 -18.39 -21.34
N CYS A 429 -9.53 -18.80 -20.28
CA CYS A 429 -9.12 -20.19 -20.10
C CYS A 429 -9.80 -20.95 -18.97
N LEU A 430 -10.87 -20.39 -18.40
CA LEU A 430 -11.75 -21.06 -17.43
C LEU A 430 -13.23 -20.95 -17.87
N GLN A 431 -13.53 -21.35 -19.10
CA GLN A 431 -14.81 -21.07 -19.77
C GLN A 431 -15.70 -22.31 -19.96
N THR A 432 -15.14 -23.52 -19.87
CA THR A 432 -15.94 -24.75 -19.82
C THR A 432 -16.57 -24.92 -18.44
N VAL A 433 -17.61 -25.74 -18.32
CA VAL A 433 -18.30 -25.97 -17.03
C VAL A 433 -17.36 -26.55 -15.98
N GLU A 434 -16.52 -27.52 -16.35
CA GLU A 434 -15.54 -28.12 -15.44
C GLU A 434 -14.45 -27.10 -15.05
N SER A 435 -13.83 -26.45 -16.03
CA SER A 435 -12.78 -25.44 -15.75
C SER A 435 -13.30 -24.22 -14.99
N GLY A 436 -14.53 -23.78 -15.27
CA GLY A 436 -15.18 -22.70 -14.53
C GLY A 436 -15.44 -23.12 -13.08
N GLY A 437 -15.86 -24.38 -12.86
CA GLY A 437 -15.97 -24.94 -11.52
C GLY A 437 -14.63 -25.05 -10.78
N LEU A 438 -13.53 -25.36 -11.47
CA LEU A 438 -12.20 -25.24 -10.86
C LEU A 438 -11.91 -23.79 -10.43
N GLY A 439 -12.31 -22.81 -11.26
CA GLY A 439 -12.32 -21.38 -10.93
C GLY A 439 -12.97 -21.08 -9.58
N GLU A 440 -14.23 -21.51 -9.40
CA GLU A 440 -14.97 -21.41 -8.15
C GLU A 440 -14.24 -22.07 -6.97
N GLY A 441 -13.67 -23.27 -7.20
CA GLY A 441 -13.00 -24.03 -6.16
C GLY A 441 -11.66 -23.43 -5.72
N TRP A 442 -10.87 -22.87 -6.63
CA TRP A 442 -9.66 -22.11 -6.26
C TRP A 442 -10.01 -20.87 -5.46
N SER A 443 -11.07 -20.15 -5.85
CA SER A 443 -11.52 -18.97 -5.13
C SER A 443 -11.92 -19.27 -3.70
N ASP A 444 -12.66 -20.34 -3.47
CA ASP A 444 -12.98 -20.82 -2.13
C ASP A 444 -11.74 -21.33 -1.36
N ALA A 445 -10.80 -22.00 -2.04
CA ALA A 445 -9.58 -22.51 -1.40
C ALA A 445 -8.59 -21.41 -0.97
N VAL A 446 -8.49 -20.31 -1.72
CA VAL A 446 -7.69 -19.15 -1.30
C VAL A 446 -8.36 -18.41 -0.15
N ALA A 447 -9.69 -18.26 -0.17
CA ALA A 447 -10.44 -17.72 0.96
C ALA A 447 -10.25 -18.58 2.23
N ASP A 448 -10.32 -19.90 2.11
CA ASP A 448 -10.02 -20.85 3.19
C ASP A 448 -8.61 -20.64 3.73
N TRP A 449 -7.60 -20.67 2.85
CA TRP A 449 -6.20 -20.48 3.24
C TRP A 449 -5.97 -19.17 4.01
N THR A 450 -6.61 -18.07 3.60
CA THR A 450 -6.46 -16.78 4.30
C THR A 450 -7.02 -16.79 5.72
N GLN A 451 -7.99 -17.66 6.04
CA GLN A 451 -8.65 -17.71 7.36
C GLN A 451 -8.13 -18.81 8.29
N GLN A 452 -7.22 -19.65 7.82
CA GLN A 452 -6.54 -20.62 8.68
C GLN A 452 -5.48 -19.91 9.55
N THR A 453 -5.55 -20.08 10.87
CA THR A 453 -4.71 -19.35 11.84
C THR A 453 -3.81 -20.25 12.69
N SER A 454 -3.82 -21.56 12.47
CA SER A 454 -3.04 -22.51 13.26
C SER A 454 -2.71 -23.79 12.49
N ALA A 455 -1.80 -24.59 13.05
CA ALA A 455 -1.47 -25.92 12.53
C ALA A 455 -2.63 -26.93 12.58
N GLN A 456 -3.67 -26.66 13.39
CA GLN A 456 -4.90 -27.44 13.34
C GLN A 456 -5.83 -26.83 12.29
N THR A 457 -5.89 -27.46 11.12
CA THR A 457 -6.83 -27.09 10.05
C THR A 457 -8.27 -27.16 10.56
N GLN A 458 -8.98 -26.03 10.47
CA GLN A 458 -10.38 -25.92 10.86
C GLN A 458 -11.29 -26.14 9.65
N ASP A 459 -12.48 -26.70 9.87
CA ASP A 459 -13.51 -26.73 8.85
C ASP A 459 -13.83 -25.30 8.39
N PHE A 460 -13.99 -25.10 7.08
CA PHE A 460 -14.21 -23.78 6.49
C PHE A 460 -15.62 -23.64 5.94
N VAL A 461 -16.19 -22.44 6.12
CA VAL A 461 -17.53 -22.07 5.66
C VAL A 461 -17.45 -20.71 5.00
N VAL A 462 -18.15 -20.57 3.86
CA VAL A 462 -18.28 -19.32 3.11
C VAL A 462 -19.70 -18.78 3.25
N GLY A 463 -19.83 -17.47 3.50
CA GLY A 463 -21.12 -16.78 3.42
C GLY A 463 -22.06 -17.05 4.59
N GLN A 464 -21.55 -17.49 5.74
CA GLN A 464 -22.36 -17.78 6.93
C GLN A 464 -23.04 -16.54 7.52
N GLY A 465 -22.39 -15.38 7.43
CA GLY A 465 -22.91 -14.12 7.93
C GLY A 465 -24.04 -13.62 7.04
N VAL A 466 -23.74 -13.42 5.76
CA VAL A 466 -24.67 -12.89 4.75
C VAL A 466 -25.88 -13.78 4.52
N ALA A 467 -25.74 -15.10 4.66
CA ALA A 467 -26.85 -16.05 4.52
C ALA A 467 -27.60 -16.33 5.84
N ALA A 468 -27.10 -15.83 6.98
CA ALA A 468 -27.54 -16.21 8.33
C ALA A 468 -27.72 -17.73 8.49
N ARG A 469 -26.80 -18.50 7.90
CA ARG A 469 -26.82 -19.96 7.89
C ARG A 469 -25.47 -20.45 8.38
N ALA A 470 -25.46 -21.20 9.49
CA ALA A 470 -24.23 -21.69 10.09
C ALA A 470 -23.36 -22.54 9.13
N GLY A 471 -23.99 -23.21 8.15
CA GLY A 471 -23.29 -23.97 7.10
C GLY A 471 -22.97 -23.17 5.83
N GLY A 472 -23.22 -21.86 5.82
CA GLY A 472 -22.90 -20.98 4.69
C GLY A 472 -23.76 -21.19 3.45
N ILE A 473 -23.23 -20.70 2.32
CA ILE A 473 -23.89 -20.73 1.01
C ILE A 473 -23.61 -22.00 0.20
N ARG A 474 -22.53 -22.72 0.52
CA ARG A 474 -22.19 -24.00 -0.10
C ARG A 474 -23.04 -25.14 0.48
N SER A 475 -23.06 -26.30 -0.18
CA SER A 475 -23.90 -27.43 0.27
C SER A 475 -23.39 -28.08 1.55
N GLN A 476 -22.07 -28.10 1.76
CA GLN A 476 -21.37 -28.72 2.90
C GLN A 476 -20.15 -27.85 3.28
N PRO A 477 -19.77 -27.75 4.57
CA PRO A 477 -18.50 -27.13 4.97
C PRO A 477 -17.31 -27.85 4.31
N TYR A 478 -16.21 -27.15 4.00
CA TYR A 478 -14.98 -27.83 3.62
C TYR A 478 -14.34 -28.44 4.85
N SER A 479 -14.01 -29.72 4.76
CA SER A 479 -13.61 -30.50 5.92
C SER A 479 -12.74 -31.69 5.53
N THR A 480 -11.76 -31.99 6.37
CA THR A 480 -11.00 -33.24 6.32
C THR A 480 -11.83 -34.45 6.79
N ASN A 481 -12.93 -34.23 7.51
CA ASN A 481 -13.83 -35.29 7.94
C ASN A 481 -14.76 -35.73 6.80
N PRO A 482 -14.69 -36.98 6.33
CA PRO A 482 -15.53 -37.46 5.23
C PRO A 482 -17.03 -37.59 5.58
N GLN A 483 -17.39 -37.46 6.87
CA GLN A 483 -18.79 -37.39 7.30
C GLN A 483 -19.34 -35.97 7.31
N THR A 484 -18.49 -34.96 7.46
CA THR A 484 -18.87 -33.54 7.36
C THR A 484 -18.97 -33.12 5.90
N ASN A 485 -17.95 -33.45 5.11
CA ASN A 485 -17.95 -33.26 3.67
C ASN A 485 -17.80 -34.60 2.96
N THR A 486 -18.83 -34.99 2.20
CA THR A 486 -18.95 -36.28 1.53
C THR A 486 -18.57 -36.23 0.05
N LEU A 487 -18.22 -35.04 -0.48
CA LEU A 487 -17.98 -34.85 -1.90
C LEU A 487 -16.66 -35.50 -2.35
N THR A 488 -16.71 -36.17 -3.50
CA THR A 488 -15.55 -36.81 -4.17
C THR A 488 -15.51 -36.48 -5.66
N TYR A 489 -14.41 -36.85 -6.34
CA TYR A 489 -14.23 -36.61 -7.77
C TYR A 489 -15.42 -37.07 -8.63
N SER A 490 -16.03 -38.21 -8.30
CA SER A 490 -17.17 -38.75 -9.05
C SER A 490 -18.41 -37.87 -9.04
N ASP A 491 -18.55 -36.98 -8.05
CA ASP A 491 -19.65 -36.02 -7.99
C ASP A 491 -19.61 -34.99 -9.12
N ILE A 492 -18.42 -34.67 -9.65
CA ILE A 492 -18.29 -33.75 -10.78
C ILE A 492 -19.05 -34.28 -12.00
N GLY A 493 -19.05 -35.60 -12.23
CA GLY A 493 -19.74 -36.23 -13.36
C GLY A 493 -21.25 -36.02 -13.38
N ARG A 494 -21.88 -35.72 -12.23
CA ARG A 494 -23.32 -35.43 -12.11
C ARG A 494 -23.67 -33.94 -12.07
N PHE A 495 -22.72 -33.06 -11.77
CA PHE A 495 -22.98 -31.62 -11.68
C PHE A 495 -22.94 -30.92 -13.03
N ARG A 496 -23.71 -29.83 -13.15
CA ARG A 496 -23.90 -29.06 -14.39
C ARG A 496 -23.76 -27.56 -14.19
N GLU A 497 -23.32 -27.16 -13.01
CA GLU A 497 -23.26 -25.79 -12.51
C GLU A 497 -21.89 -25.62 -11.86
N VAL A 498 -21.25 -24.47 -12.07
CA VAL A 498 -19.84 -24.27 -11.74
C VAL A 498 -19.60 -24.27 -10.23
N HIS A 499 -20.49 -23.67 -9.42
CA HIS A 499 -20.32 -23.67 -7.97
C HIS A 499 -20.41 -25.09 -7.40
N GLN A 500 -21.31 -25.93 -7.91
CA GLN A 500 -21.40 -27.34 -7.49
C GLN A 500 -20.09 -28.12 -7.74
N ILE A 501 -19.43 -27.86 -8.88
CA ILE A 501 -18.12 -28.46 -9.20
C ILE A 501 -17.02 -27.84 -8.33
N GLY A 502 -17.08 -26.53 -8.10
CA GLY A 502 -16.17 -25.80 -7.23
C GLY A 502 -16.18 -26.31 -5.80
N GLU A 503 -17.34 -26.67 -5.26
CA GLU A 503 -17.43 -27.28 -3.92
C GLU A 503 -16.64 -28.58 -3.81
N VAL A 504 -16.60 -29.39 -4.87
CA VAL A 504 -15.78 -30.62 -4.90
C VAL A 504 -14.31 -30.25 -4.93
N TRP A 505 -13.91 -29.32 -5.82
CA TRP A 505 -12.52 -28.94 -6.00
C TRP A 505 -11.94 -28.22 -4.78
N ALA A 506 -12.67 -27.28 -4.19
CA ALA A 506 -12.28 -26.59 -2.96
C ALA A 506 -12.10 -27.58 -1.79
N ASN A 507 -13.01 -28.56 -1.65
CA ASN A 507 -12.85 -29.57 -0.61
C ASN A 507 -11.62 -30.47 -0.84
N ILE A 508 -11.33 -30.83 -2.11
CA ILE A 508 -10.07 -31.53 -2.45
C ILE A 508 -8.86 -30.69 -2.01
N LEU A 509 -8.83 -29.40 -2.36
CA LEU A 509 -7.74 -28.50 -1.99
C LEU A 509 -7.63 -28.26 -0.48
N HIS A 510 -8.75 -28.22 0.25
CA HIS A 510 -8.75 -28.18 1.71
C HIS A 510 -8.04 -29.40 2.33
N ASN A 511 -8.25 -30.59 1.76
CA ASN A 511 -7.57 -31.81 2.20
C ASN A 511 -6.07 -31.79 1.79
N VAL A 512 -5.72 -31.24 0.62
CA VAL A 512 -4.32 -31.00 0.23
C VAL A 512 -3.61 -30.05 1.19
N TYR A 513 -4.26 -28.92 1.52
CA TYR A 513 -3.77 -27.97 2.51
C TYR A 513 -3.53 -28.64 3.86
N ALA A 514 -4.51 -29.38 4.37
CA ALA A 514 -4.43 -30.06 5.66
C ALA A 514 -3.27 -31.07 5.71
N GLU A 515 -3.12 -31.90 4.67
CA GLU A 515 -2.01 -32.89 4.61
C GLU A 515 -0.64 -32.22 4.53
N LEU A 516 -0.50 -31.13 3.77
CA LEU A 516 0.75 -30.36 3.72
C LEU A 516 1.07 -29.73 5.08
N VAL A 517 0.09 -29.12 5.76
CA VAL A 517 0.29 -28.52 7.09
C VAL A 517 0.60 -29.58 8.14
N ASN A 518 -0.04 -30.74 8.08
CA ASN A 518 0.24 -31.86 8.98
C ASN A 518 1.69 -32.36 8.84
N GLU A 519 2.20 -32.45 7.62
CA GLU A 519 3.56 -32.96 7.35
C GLU A 519 4.64 -31.91 7.58
N LEU A 520 4.40 -30.66 7.18
CA LEU A 520 5.42 -29.61 7.10
C LEU A 520 5.27 -28.50 8.15
N GLY A 521 4.20 -28.54 8.96
CA GLY A 521 3.87 -27.50 9.93
C GLY A 521 3.14 -26.30 9.33
N PHE A 522 2.87 -25.30 10.17
CA PHE A 522 2.15 -24.07 9.81
C PHE A 522 3.01 -22.83 10.10
N SER A 523 3.12 -21.95 9.10
CA SER A 523 3.75 -20.65 9.26
C SER A 523 2.71 -19.59 9.61
N PRO A 524 2.84 -18.88 10.75
CA PRO A 524 1.97 -17.75 11.08
C PRO A 524 2.22 -16.52 10.18
N ASN A 525 3.32 -16.52 9.41
CA ASN A 525 3.74 -15.39 8.59
C ASN A 525 3.52 -15.65 7.08
N ALA A 526 2.78 -16.69 6.70
CA ALA A 526 2.66 -17.10 5.30
C ALA A 526 2.07 -16.03 4.36
N LEU A 527 1.35 -15.04 4.91
CA LEU A 527 0.84 -13.89 4.15
C LEU A 527 1.92 -12.88 3.74
N THR A 528 3.04 -12.81 4.48
CA THR A 528 4.09 -11.80 4.29
C THR A 528 5.47 -12.40 4.01
N ASP A 529 5.66 -13.70 4.29
CA ASP A 529 6.89 -14.43 4.04
C ASP A 529 6.63 -15.69 3.20
N PRO A 530 6.86 -15.63 1.87
CA PRO A 530 6.70 -16.78 0.99
C PRO A 530 7.94 -17.71 1.01
N THR A 531 8.99 -17.43 1.79
CA THR A 531 10.25 -18.18 1.73
C THR A 531 10.29 -19.42 2.62
N GLY A 532 9.27 -19.57 3.48
CA GLY A 532 9.08 -20.70 4.38
C GLY A 532 8.93 -22.05 3.65
N SER A 533 9.17 -23.12 4.41
CA SER A 533 8.97 -24.50 3.95
C SER A 533 7.76 -25.16 4.62
N GLU A 534 6.99 -24.41 5.40
CA GLU A 534 5.79 -24.87 6.09
C GLU A 534 4.65 -25.14 5.11
N GLY A 535 3.72 -26.01 5.50
CA GLY A 535 2.73 -26.59 4.61
C GLY A 535 1.76 -25.58 3.99
N ASN A 536 1.40 -24.53 4.73
CA ASN A 536 0.57 -23.46 4.19
C ASN A 536 1.33 -22.55 3.20
N VAL A 537 2.64 -22.36 3.36
CA VAL A 537 3.49 -21.66 2.38
C VAL A 537 3.65 -22.52 1.12
N VAL A 538 3.96 -23.81 1.29
CA VAL A 538 4.06 -24.77 0.19
C VAL A 538 2.75 -24.85 -0.59
N PHE A 539 1.60 -24.98 0.09
CA PHE A 539 0.29 -25.01 -0.56
C PHE A 539 0.07 -23.83 -1.49
N MET A 540 0.35 -22.60 -1.03
CA MET A 540 0.10 -21.40 -1.85
C MET A 540 1.05 -21.32 -3.05
N HIS A 541 2.33 -21.68 -2.90
CA HIS A 541 3.25 -21.81 -4.03
C HIS A 541 2.74 -22.81 -5.06
N LEU A 542 2.33 -24.00 -4.63
CA LEU A 542 1.85 -25.06 -5.53
C LEU A 542 0.56 -24.66 -6.25
N LEU A 543 -0.34 -23.93 -5.57
CA LEU A 543 -1.55 -23.41 -6.17
C LEU A 543 -1.21 -22.41 -7.29
N ILE A 544 -0.41 -21.37 -7.00
CA ILE A 544 -0.09 -20.33 -7.99
C ILE A 544 0.78 -20.86 -9.14
N ASP A 545 1.79 -21.67 -8.85
CA ASP A 545 2.64 -22.29 -9.87
C ASP A 545 1.84 -23.26 -10.75
N GLY A 546 0.90 -24.00 -10.16
CA GLY A 546 0.00 -24.91 -10.88
C GLY A 546 -0.85 -24.15 -11.90
N LEU A 547 -1.43 -23.01 -11.50
CA LEU A 547 -2.19 -22.13 -12.41
C LEU A 547 -1.36 -21.67 -13.62
N ALA A 548 -0.06 -21.41 -13.41
CA ALA A 548 0.83 -20.93 -14.46
C ALA A 548 1.13 -21.98 -15.54
N ILE A 549 1.11 -23.27 -15.19
CA ILE A 549 1.56 -24.36 -16.07
C ILE A 549 0.42 -25.23 -16.61
N GLN A 550 -0.77 -25.16 -16.02
CA GLN A 550 -1.93 -25.92 -16.49
C GLN A 550 -2.41 -25.45 -17.88
N PRO A 551 -3.04 -26.34 -18.68
CA PRO A 551 -3.54 -25.96 -20.00
C PRO A 551 -4.74 -25.00 -19.92
N CYS A 552 -5.08 -24.40 -21.06
CA CYS A 552 -6.30 -23.60 -21.17
C CYS A 552 -7.55 -24.51 -21.12
N ASN A 553 -8.54 -24.12 -20.32
CA ASN A 553 -9.72 -24.93 -19.95
C ASN A 553 -9.32 -26.31 -19.40
N PRO A 554 -8.57 -26.35 -18.28
CA PRO A 554 -8.10 -27.59 -17.70
C PRO A 554 -9.26 -28.44 -17.16
N THR A 555 -9.10 -29.75 -17.22
CA THR A 555 -9.90 -30.71 -16.45
C THR A 555 -9.41 -30.78 -15.01
N THR A 556 -10.18 -31.39 -14.10
CA THR A 556 -9.74 -31.64 -12.72
C THR A 556 -8.45 -32.48 -12.66
N LEU A 557 -8.26 -33.39 -13.61
CA LEU A 557 -7.03 -34.20 -13.72
C LEU A 557 -5.84 -33.34 -14.14
N ASP A 558 -6.01 -32.44 -15.11
CA ASP A 558 -4.97 -31.51 -15.53
C ASP A 558 -4.53 -30.59 -14.38
N ALA A 559 -5.50 -30.05 -13.64
CA ALA A 559 -5.23 -29.17 -12.50
C ALA A 559 -4.49 -29.89 -11.36
N ARG A 560 -4.88 -31.13 -11.03
CA ARG A 560 -4.14 -31.98 -10.08
C ARG A 560 -2.69 -32.19 -10.53
N ASP A 561 -2.51 -32.62 -11.77
CA ASP A 561 -1.19 -32.96 -12.28
C ASP A 561 -0.31 -31.71 -12.42
N ALA A 562 -0.89 -30.54 -12.68
CA ALA A 562 -0.20 -29.26 -12.62
C ALA A 562 0.29 -28.91 -11.19
N ILE A 563 -0.54 -29.09 -10.15
CA ILE A 563 -0.11 -28.87 -8.75
C ILE A 563 1.04 -29.82 -8.36
N ILE A 564 0.97 -31.08 -8.77
CA ILE A 564 2.04 -32.05 -8.50
C ILE A 564 3.31 -31.71 -9.30
N GLN A 565 3.17 -31.26 -10.55
CA GLN A 565 4.31 -30.84 -11.36
C GLN A 565 4.94 -29.54 -10.82
N ALA A 566 4.16 -28.64 -10.23
CA ALA A 566 4.68 -27.48 -9.51
C ALA A 566 5.59 -27.90 -8.36
N ASP A 567 5.23 -28.96 -7.62
CA ASP A 567 6.07 -29.51 -6.54
C ASP A 567 7.39 -30.06 -7.07
N VAL A 568 7.36 -30.75 -8.21
CA VAL A 568 8.57 -31.19 -8.90
C VAL A 568 9.45 -30.01 -9.29
N ASN A 569 8.86 -28.94 -9.82
CA ASN A 569 9.59 -27.77 -10.31
C ASN A 569 10.23 -26.95 -9.18
N ARG A 570 9.50 -26.74 -8.08
CA ARG A 570 9.91 -25.85 -6.99
C ARG A 570 10.64 -26.58 -5.86
N PHE A 571 10.14 -27.75 -5.47
CA PHE A 571 10.59 -28.48 -4.30
C PHE A 571 11.25 -29.82 -4.65
N ASN A 572 11.58 -30.04 -5.93
CA ASN A 572 12.17 -31.29 -6.43
C ASN A 572 11.32 -32.53 -6.14
N GLY A 573 10.00 -32.38 -6.03
CA GLY A 573 9.08 -33.49 -5.80
C GLY A 573 9.04 -33.96 -4.34
N ALA A 574 9.57 -33.17 -3.40
CA ALA A 574 9.67 -33.54 -1.99
C ALA A 574 8.31 -33.88 -1.34
N ASN A 575 7.21 -33.33 -1.87
CA ASN A 575 5.88 -33.47 -1.30
C ASN A 575 4.97 -34.39 -2.13
N GLU A 576 5.50 -35.07 -3.15
CA GLU A 576 4.69 -35.87 -4.09
C GLU A 576 3.78 -36.88 -3.37
N CYS A 577 4.30 -37.62 -2.38
CA CYS A 577 3.49 -38.61 -1.68
C CYS A 577 2.39 -37.99 -0.83
N THR A 578 2.65 -36.84 -0.19
CA THR A 578 1.65 -36.08 0.58
C THR A 578 0.52 -35.61 -0.34
N LEU A 579 0.87 -35.02 -1.48
CA LEU A 579 -0.09 -34.56 -2.49
C LEU A 579 -0.92 -35.72 -3.05
N ARG A 580 -0.26 -36.80 -3.49
CA ARG A 580 -0.95 -37.98 -4.08
C ARG A 580 -1.92 -38.61 -3.09
N LYS A 581 -1.57 -38.71 -1.81
CA LYS A 581 -2.46 -39.20 -0.75
C LYS A 581 -3.66 -38.27 -0.54
N ALA A 582 -3.43 -36.96 -0.48
CA ALA A 582 -4.50 -35.99 -0.31
C ALA A 582 -5.53 -36.06 -1.46
N PHE A 583 -5.07 -36.06 -2.71
CA PHE A 583 -5.94 -36.20 -3.88
C PHE A 583 -6.69 -37.54 -3.91
N ALA A 584 -5.99 -38.65 -3.63
CA ALA A 584 -6.60 -39.98 -3.56
C ALA A 584 -7.68 -40.09 -2.47
N SER A 585 -7.52 -39.38 -1.34
CA SER A 585 -8.50 -39.40 -0.25
C SER A 585 -9.89 -38.88 -0.65
N ARG A 586 -9.98 -38.17 -1.79
CA ARG A 586 -11.21 -37.62 -2.36
C ARG A 586 -11.50 -38.14 -3.78
N GLY A 587 -10.97 -39.32 -4.11
CA GLY A 587 -11.27 -40.04 -5.35
C GLY A 587 -10.48 -39.58 -6.57
N LEU A 588 -9.48 -38.70 -6.41
CA LEU A 588 -8.66 -38.18 -7.53
C LEU A 588 -7.26 -38.84 -7.57
N GLY A 589 -7.20 -40.14 -7.30
CA GLY A 589 -6.00 -40.96 -7.25
C GLY A 589 -5.33 -41.20 -8.60
N LEU A 590 -4.25 -42.00 -8.59
CA LEU A 590 -3.35 -42.21 -9.72
C LEU A 590 -4.06 -42.72 -10.99
N ASN A 591 -5.09 -43.55 -10.85
CA ASN A 591 -5.83 -44.14 -11.97
C ASN A 591 -7.20 -43.48 -12.22
N ALA A 592 -7.47 -42.32 -11.60
CA ALA A 592 -8.66 -41.54 -11.91
C ALA A 592 -8.71 -41.21 -13.41
N THR A 593 -9.90 -41.31 -14.01
CA THR A 593 -10.10 -41.14 -15.47
C THR A 593 -11.10 -40.01 -15.75
N PRO A 594 -11.11 -39.44 -16.97
CA PRO A 594 -12.07 -38.39 -17.37
C PRO A 594 -13.55 -38.79 -17.29
N ASP A 595 -13.87 -40.05 -17.00
CA ASP A 595 -15.23 -40.55 -16.80
C ASP A 595 -15.74 -40.32 -15.35
N PHE A 596 -14.98 -39.57 -14.53
CA PHE A 596 -15.34 -39.23 -13.14
C PHE A 596 -15.57 -40.46 -12.25
N GLN A 597 -14.67 -41.43 -12.35
CA GLN A 597 -14.63 -42.60 -11.47
C GLN A 597 -13.68 -42.30 -10.31
N ASP A 598 -14.14 -42.48 -9.08
CA ASP A 598 -13.29 -42.34 -7.90
C ASP A 598 -12.18 -43.41 -7.91
N ASP A 599 -10.95 -42.96 -7.70
CA ASP A 599 -9.78 -43.80 -7.52
C ASP A 599 -9.03 -43.35 -6.26
N ASP A 600 -8.71 -44.30 -5.38
CA ASP A 600 -7.98 -44.06 -4.13
C ASP A 600 -6.53 -44.54 -4.20
N THR A 601 -6.05 -44.93 -5.39
CA THR A 601 -4.73 -45.51 -5.54
C THR A 601 -3.64 -44.44 -5.51
N VAL A 602 -2.53 -44.76 -4.84
CA VAL A 602 -1.32 -43.94 -4.78
C VAL A 602 -0.13 -44.71 -5.37
N PRO A 603 0.93 -44.01 -5.84
CA PRO A 603 2.16 -44.65 -6.28
C PRO A 603 2.71 -45.63 -5.24
N ALA A 604 3.31 -46.74 -5.68
CA ALA A 604 3.77 -47.81 -4.78
C ALA A 604 4.81 -47.36 -3.75
N ASN A 605 5.61 -46.34 -4.08
CA ASN A 605 6.58 -45.72 -3.18
C ASN A 605 5.94 -44.78 -2.13
N CYS A 606 4.63 -44.52 -2.24
CA CYS A 606 3.86 -43.68 -1.32
C CYS A 606 2.89 -44.49 -0.45
N GLN A 607 2.85 -45.82 -0.59
CA GLN A 607 1.97 -46.71 0.19
C GLN A 607 2.40 -46.85 1.65
#